data_AF-A0AA35XLN9-F1
#
_entry.id   AF-A0AA35XLN9-F1
#
_cell.length_a   1.000
_cell.length_b   1.000
_cell.length_c   1.000
_cell.angle_alpha   90.00
_cell.angle_beta   90.00
_cell.angle_gamma   90.00
#
_symmetry.space_group_name_H-M   'P 1'
#
loop_
_entity.id
_entity.type
_entity.pdbx_description
1 polymer ?
#
loop_
_entity_poly.entity_id
_entity_poly.type
_entity_poly.pdbx_seq_one_letter_code
_entity_poly.pdbx_strand_id
1 'polypeptide(L)'
;MPDGTMAVRHTRGSLPGHEGCGTIEIVYNFSPGVHNGRHYRTNGFPRMCYLPDTEKGQKVLRLLQVAWERKLTFTIGTSVTTGATDT
;
A
#
# COMPACT_ATOMS: atom_id res chain seq x y z
N MET A 1 8.97 5.00 7.89
CA MET A 1 8.11 3.82 7.75
C MET A 1 8.79 2.62 8.39
N PRO A 2 8.09 1.78 9.17
CA PRO A 2 8.65 0.53 9.69
C PRO A 2 8.97 -0.47 8.56
N ASP A 3 9.54 -1.63 8.91
CA ASP A 3 9.73 -2.72 7.96
C ASP A 3 8.43 -3.50 7.74
N GLY A 4 8.21 -3.88 6.49
CA GLY A 4 6.99 -4.56 6.03
C GLY A 4 7.21 -5.13 4.64
N THR A 5 6.12 -5.52 3.98
CA THR A 5 6.15 -6.05 2.61
C THR A 5 5.23 -5.27 1.67
N MET A 6 5.64 -5.20 0.40
CA MET A 6 4.84 -4.75 -0.73
C MET A 6 4.87 -5.87 -1.77
N ALA A 7 3.73 -6.53 -2.01
CA ALA A 7 3.58 -7.56 -3.02
C ALA A 7 2.70 -7.05 -4.17
N VAL A 8 2.97 -7.50 -5.40
CA VAL A 8 2.24 -7.10 -6.60
C VAL A 8 1.69 -8.35 -7.29
N ARG A 9 0.44 -8.31 -7.71
CA ARG A 9 -0.24 -9.36 -8.48
C ARG A 9 -0.98 -8.76 -9.67
N HIS A 10 -1.08 -9.51 -10.76
CA HIS A 10 -1.82 -9.13 -11.94
C HIS A 10 -3.02 -10.06 -12.11
N THR A 11 -4.19 -9.49 -12.35
CA THR A 11 -5.43 -10.24 -12.56
C THR A 11 -6.11 -9.80 -13.85
N ARG A 12 -6.94 -10.69 -14.43
CA ARG A 12 -7.61 -10.42 -15.72
C ARG A 12 -8.86 -9.54 -15.60
N GLY A 13 -9.40 -9.35 -14.40
CA GLY A 13 -10.60 -8.54 -14.19
C GLY A 13 -10.28 -7.05 -14.41
N SER A 14 -11.18 -6.33 -15.09
CA SER A 14 -11.08 -4.89 -15.28
C SER A 14 -11.66 -4.14 -14.08
N LEU A 15 -11.08 -2.98 -13.77
CA LEU A 15 -11.69 -2.03 -12.84
C LEU A 15 -12.79 -1.22 -13.55
N PRO A 16 -13.84 -0.78 -12.83
CA PRO A 16 -14.83 0.14 -13.38
C PRO A 16 -14.19 1.40 -13.98
N GLY A 17 -14.54 1.74 -15.23
CA GLY A 17 -13.97 2.86 -15.97
C GLY A 17 -12.62 2.58 -16.65
N HIS A 18 -12.14 1.33 -16.59
CA HIS A 18 -10.93 0.83 -17.25
C HIS A 18 -11.19 -0.52 -17.92
N GLU A 19 -12.33 -0.64 -18.61
CA GLU A 19 -12.73 -1.85 -19.32
C GLU A 19 -11.72 -2.25 -20.40
N GLY A 20 -11.50 -3.56 -20.57
CA GLY A 20 -10.60 -4.10 -21.60
C GLY A 20 -9.14 -4.19 -21.19
N CYS A 21 -8.78 -3.83 -19.95
CA CYS A 21 -7.47 -4.09 -19.36
C CYS A 21 -7.56 -4.91 -18.07
N GLY A 22 -6.45 -5.49 -17.62
CA GLY A 22 -6.40 -6.21 -16.35
C GLY A 22 -6.38 -5.27 -15.14
N THR A 23 -6.12 -5.85 -13.96
CA THR A 23 -5.92 -5.10 -12.71
C THR A 23 -4.61 -5.50 -12.06
N ILE A 24 -3.85 -4.50 -11.64
CA ILE A 24 -2.69 -4.62 -10.77
C ILE A 24 -3.19 -4.51 -9.33
N GLU A 25 -3.04 -5.57 -8.55
CA GLU A 25 -3.29 -5.59 -7.11
C GLU A 25 -1.95 -5.39 -6.38
N ILE A 26 -1.91 -4.41 -5.49
CA ILE A 26 -0.77 -4.14 -4.60
C ILE A 26 -1.20 -4.44 -3.17
N VAL A 27 -0.45 -5.31 -2.50
CA VAL A 27 -0.72 -5.71 -1.11
C VAL A 27 0.42 -5.20 -0.24
N TYR A 28 0.10 -4.24 0.63
CA TYR A 28 0.99 -3.79 1.69
C TYR A 28 0.71 -4.55 2.97
N ASN A 29 1.74 -5.00 3.66
CA ASN A 29 1.59 -5.66 4.95
C ASN A 29 2.64 -5.18 5.95
N PHE A 30 2.20 -4.89 7.17
CA PHE A 30 3.06 -4.58 8.31
C PHE A 30 2.58 -5.39 9.51
N SER A 31 3.52 -5.82 10.34
CA SER A 31 3.23 -6.37 11.66
C SER A 31 3.38 -5.29 12.73
N PRO A 32 2.63 -5.36 13.85
CA PRO A 32 2.83 -4.49 15.00
C PRO A 32 4.27 -4.61 15.51
N GLY A 33 4.83 -3.53 16.06
CA GLY A 33 6.23 -3.53 16.46
C GLY A 33 6.66 -2.27 17.19
N VAL A 34 7.98 -2.05 17.21
CA VAL A 34 8.61 -0.87 17.79
C VAL A 34 9.38 -0.16 16.67
N HIS A 35 9.18 1.15 16.56
CA HIS A 35 9.94 2.01 15.63
C HIS A 35 10.42 3.25 16.38
N ASN A 36 11.72 3.54 16.32
CA ASN A 36 12.36 4.65 17.04
C ASN A 36 11.99 4.68 18.54
N GLY A 37 11.97 3.51 19.18
CA GLY A 37 11.64 3.38 20.62
C GLY A 37 10.16 3.51 20.98
N ARG A 38 9.26 3.67 20.00
CA ARG A 38 7.81 3.78 20.22
C ARG A 38 7.08 2.56 19.66
N HIS A 39 6.18 1.99 20.46
CA HIS A 39 5.30 0.92 20.00
C HIS A 39 4.29 1.46 18.99
N TYR A 40 4.01 0.70 17.93
CA TYR A 40 2.96 0.99 16.97
C TYR A 40 2.10 -0.25 16.70
N ARG A 41 0.84 -0.01 16.36
CA ARG A 41 -0.15 -1.01 15.95
C ARG A 41 -0.33 -0.96 14.43
N THR A 42 -0.81 -2.04 13.85
CA THR A 42 -1.06 -2.13 12.40
C THR A 42 -2.53 -2.45 12.16
N ASN A 43 -3.37 -1.42 12.21
CA ASN A 43 -4.81 -1.59 12.02
C ASN A 43 -5.16 -1.65 10.53
N GLY A 44 -5.94 -2.66 10.16
CA GLY A 44 -6.44 -2.85 8.79
C GLY A 44 -5.37 -3.30 7.79
N PHE A 45 -4.32 -3.99 8.24
CA PHE A 45 -3.38 -4.68 7.37
C PHE A 45 -3.73 -6.18 7.24
N PRO A 46 -3.51 -6.79 6.06
CA PRO A 46 -2.91 -6.20 4.85
C PRO A 46 -3.83 -5.19 4.16
N ARG A 47 -3.24 -4.11 3.61
CA ARG A 47 -3.95 -3.11 2.81
C ARG A 47 -3.83 -3.44 1.33
N MET A 48 -4.98 -3.59 0.68
CA MET A 48 -5.07 -3.84 -0.75
C MET A 48 -5.31 -2.53 -1.51
N CYS A 49 -4.57 -2.32 -2.58
CA CYS A 49 -4.73 -1.19 -3.49
C CYS A 49 -4.78 -1.71 -4.92
N TYR A 50 -5.51 -1.01 -5.80
CA TYR A 50 -5.73 -1.46 -7.17
C TYR A 50 -5.37 -0.36 -8.17
N LEU A 51 -4.72 -0.76 -9.27
CA LEU A 51 -4.49 0.08 -10.44
C LEU A 51 -4.96 -0.66 -11.69
N PRO A 52 -5.47 0.03 -12.71
CA PRO A 52 -5.74 -0.60 -13.99
C PRO A 52 -4.42 -1.03 -14.64
N ASP A 53 -4.37 -2.22 -15.22
CA ASP A 53 -3.17 -2.76 -15.88
C ASP A 53 -3.01 -2.17 -17.29
N THR A 54 -2.67 -0.89 -17.30
CA THR A 54 -2.42 -0.06 -18.48
C THR A 54 -1.01 0.53 -18.39
N GLU A 55 -0.49 1.13 -19.45
CA GLU A 55 0.82 1.82 -19.40
C GLU A 55 0.90 2.88 -18.30
N LYS A 56 -0.18 3.65 -18.10
CA LYS A 56 -0.26 4.65 -17.03
C LYS A 56 -0.30 3.99 -15.65
N GLY A 57 -1.05 2.91 -15.48
CA GLY A 57 -1.08 2.14 -14.23
C GLY A 57 0.28 1.54 -13.88
N GLN A 58 0.98 0.99 -14.87
CA GLN A 58 2.35 0.48 -14.74
C GLN A 58 3.35 1.59 -14.34
N LYS A 59 3.20 2.80 -14.91
CA LYS A 59 4.00 3.96 -14.50
C LYS A 59 3.75 4.33 -13.03
N VAL A 60 2.48 4.36 -12.60
CA VAL A 60 2.12 4.62 -11.19
C VAL A 60 2.69 3.53 -10.28
N LEU A 61 2.59 2.25 -10.65
CA LEU A 61 3.17 1.14 -9.90
C LEU A 61 4.67 1.33 -9.66
N ARG A 62 5.44 1.65 -10.71
CA ARG A 62 6.89 1.89 -10.60
C ARG A 62 7.22 3.02 -9.63
N LEU A 63 6.45 4.11 -9.67
CA LEU A 63 6.64 5.23 -8.74
C LEU A 63 6.29 4.84 -7.29
N LEU A 64 5.25 4.03 -7.09
CA LEU A 64 4.90 3.51 -5.77
C LEU A 64 5.98 2.57 -5.22
N GLN A 65 6.59 1.73 -6.07
CA GLN A 65 7.73 0.89 -5.69
C GLN A 65 8.92 1.75 -5.23
N VAL A 66 9.25 2.80 -5.98
CA VAL A 66 10.30 3.76 -5.57
C VAL A 66 9.94 4.46 -4.25
N ALA A 67 8.68 4.86 -4.06
CA ALA A 67 8.22 5.47 -2.81
C ALA A 67 8.30 4.49 -1.63
N TRP A 68 7.98 3.21 -1.85
CA TRP A 68 8.10 2.14 -0.87
C TRP A 68 9.55 1.92 -0.45
N GLU A 69 10.46 1.78 -1.41
CA GLU A 69 11.91 1.63 -1.17
C GLU A 69 12.47 2.82 -0.37
N ARG A 70 11.98 4.03 -0.67
CA ARG A 70 12.35 5.26 0.04
C ARG A 70 11.60 5.48 1.36
N LYS A 71 10.79 4.52 1.81
CA LYS A 71 10.02 4.57 3.07
C LYS A 71 9.01 5.75 3.14
N LEU A 72 8.40 6.11 2.01
CA LEU A 72 7.50 7.28 1.85
C LEU A 72 6.00 6.93 1.77
N THR A 73 5.63 5.66 1.66
CA THR A 73 4.23 5.24 1.46
C THR A 73 3.37 5.24 2.72
N PHE A 74 3.96 4.97 3.88
CA PHE A 74 3.26 4.94 5.17
C PHE A 74 4.07 5.65 6.25
N THR A 75 3.35 6.23 7.21
CA THR A 75 3.92 6.81 8.42
C THR A 75 3.18 6.26 9.64
N ILE A 76 3.85 6.23 10.79
CA ILE A 76 3.21 5.97 12.08
C ILE A 76 2.69 7.30 12.59
N GLY A 77 1.42 7.37 12.94
CA GLY A 77 0.82 8.63 13.37
C GLY A 77 -0.56 8.47 13.99
N THR A 78 -1.35 9.55 13.90
CA THR A 78 -2.74 9.56 14.32
C THR A 78 -3.63 9.36 13.10
N SER A 79 -4.42 8.30 13.13
CA SER A 79 -5.44 8.03 12.11
C SER A 79 -6.51 9.10 12.15
N VAL A 80 -6.73 9.78 11.01
CA VAL A 80 -7.79 10.79 10.88
C VAL A 80 -9.18 10.15 10.88
N THR A 81 -9.31 8.91 10.41
CA THR A 81 -10.60 8.23 10.28
C THR A 81 -11.09 7.64 11.60
N THR A 82 -10.17 7.22 12.48
CA THR A 82 -10.51 6.53 13.74
C THR A 82 -10.04 7.24 14.99
N GLY A 83 -9.21 8.28 14.87
CA GLY A 83 -8.56 8.95 16.01
C GLY A 83 -7.49 8.12 16.71
N ALA A 84 -7.24 6.88 16.26
CA ALA A 84 -6.25 6.00 16.87
C ALA A 84 -4.84 6.58 16.70
N THR A 85 -4.11 6.71 17.81
CA THR A 85 -2.70 7.08 17.81
C THR A 85 -1.81 5.84 17.71
N ASP A 86 -0.55 6.05 17.31
CA ASP A 86 0.45 4.99 17.22
C ASP A 86 0.04 3.86 16.26
N THR A 87 -0.48 4.25 15.10
CA THR A 87 -0.96 3.35 14.04
C THR A 87 -0.46 3.72 12.66
#